data_AF-A0A1R2AR55-F1
#
_entry.id   AF-A0A1R2AR55-F1
#
_cell.length_a   1.000
_cell.length_b   1.000
_cell.length_c   1.000
_cell.angle_alpha   90.00
_cell.angle_beta   90.00
_cell.angle_gamma   90.00
#
_symmetry.space_group_name_H-M   'P 1'
#
loop_
_entity.id
_entity.type
_entity.pdbx_description
1 polymer ?
#
loop_
_entity_poly.entity_id
_entity_poly.type
_entity_poly.pdbx_seq_one_letter_code
_entity_poly.pdbx_strand_id
1 'polypeptide(L)'
;MAFPVNITEIISSGLITQYTDTFLYTLNDLKNACQGLDELRLKQLLGMSPEIIINGIIEVYVNASEIFRPCADPSIYDSECELSVMLINDDAGLGPCPWYCGENTEEKLSKLVTVKEEQFDWMCERWEISFGNEELYSNRPWTGLGYTYNWASDTHFGVNEFAVLAFTEVEVVEKFTVEEYCQNFENTES
;
A
#
# COMPACT_ATOMS: atom_id res chain seq x y z
N MET A 1 -0.77 5.84 10.44
CA MET A 1 -0.91 4.86 9.34
C MET A 1 -0.90 3.45 9.91
N ALA A 2 -1.49 2.46 9.21
CA ALA A 2 -1.67 1.10 9.73
C ALA A 2 -1.14 -0.02 8.82
N PHE A 3 -0.63 -1.13 9.40
CA PHE A 3 -0.15 -2.32 8.66
C PHE A 3 -0.31 -3.63 9.44
N PRO A 4 -0.46 -4.78 8.74
CA PRO A 4 -0.45 -6.10 9.37
C PRO A 4 0.96 -6.47 9.85
N VAL A 5 1.14 -6.75 11.14
CA VAL A 5 2.38 -7.33 11.65
C VAL A 5 2.09 -8.51 12.55
N ASN A 6 3.05 -9.43 12.68
CA ASN A 6 3.01 -10.42 13.74
C ASN A 6 3.36 -9.74 15.08
N ILE A 7 2.34 -9.44 15.87
CA ILE A 7 2.48 -8.44 16.93
C ILE A 7 3.03 -8.97 18.26
N THR A 8 3.59 -10.18 18.28
CA THR A 8 4.22 -10.73 19.50
C THR A 8 5.55 -10.06 19.85
N GLU A 9 6.17 -9.32 18.92
CA GLU A 9 7.52 -8.75 19.10
C GLU A 9 7.58 -7.21 19.15
N ILE A 10 6.45 -6.53 18.92
CA ILE A 10 6.42 -5.06 18.91
C ILE A 10 6.15 -4.53 20.32
N ILE A 11 7.08 -3.70 20.81
CA ILE A 11 6.97 -2.95 22.07
C ILE A 11 5.74 -2.02 21.97
N SER A 12 4.99 -1.84 23.06
CA SER A 12 3.73 -1.08 23.09
C SER A 12 3.78 0.35 22.55
N SER A 13 4.98 0.94 22.44
CA SER A 13 5.24 2.25 21.82
C SER A 13 6.76 2.41 21.59
N GLY A 14 7.18 3.03 20.49
CA GLY A 14 8.59 3.34 20.24
C GLY A 14 9.02 3.25 18.77
N LEU A 15 10.27 3.61 18.50
CA LEU A 15 10.86 3.52 17.17
C LEU A 15 11.17 2.07 16.80
N ILE A 16 10.75 1.66 15.61
CA ILE A 16 11.08 0.36 15.01
C ILE A 16 11.61 0.57 13.58
N THR A 17 12.53 -0.28 13.16
CA THR A 17 13.02 -0.35 11.77
C THR A 17 12.31 -1.47 11.04
N GLN A 18 11.68 -1.15 9.91
CA GLN A 18 11.07 -2.15 9.03
C GLN A 18 12.14 -2.81 8.16
N TYR A 19 12.09 -4.12 7.96
CA TYR A 19 13.08 -4.83 7.13
C TYR A 19 12.60 -5.13 5.71
N THR A 20 11.34 -4.79 5.42
CA THR A 20 10.71 -4.94 4.11
C THR A 20 9.92 -3.68 3.79
N ASP A 21 9.68 -3.45 2.50
CA ASP A 21 8.72 -2.46 2.07
C ASP A 21 7.37 -2.73 2.74
N THR A 22 6.76 -1.67 3.25
CA THR A 22 5.53 -1.78 4.05
C THR A 22 4.45 -0.89 3.45
N PHE A 23 3.30 -1.48 3.16
CA PHE A 23 2.10 -0.75 2.76
C PHE A 23 1.43 -0.13 3.97
N LEU A 24 1.02 1.12 3.82
CA LEU A 24 0.44 1.98 4.84
C LEU A 24 -0.94 2.44 4.39
N TYR A 25 -1.88 2.48 5.31
CA TYR A 25 -3.21 3.05 5.09
C TYR A 25 -3.41 4.26 5.99
N THR A 26 -4.20 5.24 5.54
CA THR A 26 -4.57 6.36 6.41
C THR A 26 -5.43 5.85 7.57
N LEU A 27 -5.30 6.52 8.72
CA LEU A 27 -5.92 6.06 9.95
C LEU A 27 -7.44 5.97 9.82
N ASN A 28 -8.07 7.06 9.39
CA ASN A 28 -9.52 7.14 9.35
C ASN A 28 -10.10 6.35 8.18
N ASP A 29 -9.42 6.27 7.04
CA ASP A 29 -9.92 5.48 5.90
C ASP A 29 -10.00 4.01 6.28
N LEU A 30 -8.96 3.45 6.91
CA LEU A 30 -8.97 2.05 7.32
C LEU A 30 -9.98 1.79 8.43
N LYS A 31 -10.02 2.64 9.48
CA LYS A 31 -11.00 2.50 10.58
C LYS A 31 -12.43 2.48 10.07
N ASN A 32 -12.76 3.35 9.12
CA ASN A 32 -14.10 3.41 8.53
C ASN A 32 -14.37 2.22 7.61
N ALA A 33 -13.40 1.82 6.79
CA ALA A 33 -13.59 0.78 5.79
C ALA A 33 -13.66 -0.63 6.37
N CYS A 34 -13.02 -0.89 7.52
CA CYS A 34 -12.97 -2.24 8.09
C CYS A 34 -14.12 -2.58 9.05
N GLN A 35 -15.04 -1.64 9.30
CA GLN A 35 -16.16 -1.86 10.24
C GLN A 35 -17.06 -3.01 9.80
N GLY A 36 -17.27 -3.96 10.71
CA GLY A 36 -18.15 -5.10 10.49
C GLY A 36 -17.68 -6.08 9.41
N LEU A 37 -16.45 -5.96 8.91
CA LEU A 37 -15.89 -6.92 7.97
C LEU A 37 -15.46 -8.20 8.72
N ASP A 38 -15.70 -9.36 8.09
CA ASP A 38 -15.03 -10.59 8.49
C ASP A 38 -13.55 -10.59 8.05
N GLU A 39 -12.79 -11.57 8.54
CA GLU A 39 -11.34 -11.66 8.27
C GLU A 39 -11.02 -11.76 6.76
N LEU A 40 -11.80 -12.53 6.00
CA LEU A 40 -11.56 -12.70 4.56
C LEU A 40 -11.82 -11.38 3.82
N ARG A 41 -12.89 -10.67 4.20
CA ARG A 41 -13.27 -9.40 3.60
C ARG A 41 -12.29 -8.29 3.95
N LEU A 42 -11.71 -8.32 5.16
CA LEU A 42 -10.61 -7.45 5.54
C LEU A 42 -9.36 -7.72 4.69
N LYS A 43 -8.97 -8.99 4.49
CA LYS A 43 -7.84 -9.33 3.60
C LYS A 43 -8.05 -8.82 2.18
N GLN A 44 -9.25 -8.99 1.63
CA GLN A 44 -9.61 -8.47 0.32
C GLN A 44 -9.54 -6.94 0.26
N LEU A 45 -10.06 -6.25 1.29
CA LEU A 45 -9.99 -4.79 1.39
C LEU A 45 -8.53 -4.31 1.40
N LEU A 46 -7.62 -5.05 2.04
CA LEU A 46 -6.22 -4.67 2.20
C LEU A 46 -5.29 -5.27 1.12
N GLY A 47 -5.86 -5.82 0.04
CA GLY A 47 -5.06 -6.40 -1.04
C GLY A 47 -4.17 -7.58 -0.61
N MET A 48 -4.52 -8.29 0.47
CA MET A 48 -3.71 -9.38 1.02
C MET A 48 -4.06 -10.72 0.39
N SER A 49 -3.08 -11.62 0.37
CA SER A 49 -3.32 -13.04 0.10
C SER A 49 -4.27 -13.62 1.16
N PRO A 50 -5.23 -14.49 0.78
CA PRO A 50 -6.13 -15.16 1.71
C PRO A 50 -5.41 -16.05 2.75
N GLU A 51 -4.18 -16.49 2.46
CA GLU A 51 -3.41 -17.41 3.31
C GLU A 51 -2.69 -16.69 4.46
N ILE A 52 -2.55 -15.37 4.39
CA ILE A 52 -1.88 -14.56 5.42
C ILE A 52 -2.79 -14.45 6.63
N ILE A 53 -2.24 -14.59 7.83
CA ILE A 53 -2.98 -14.34 9.08
C ILE A 53 -2.73 -12.90 9.51
N ILE A 54 -3.80 -12.15 9.79
CA ILE A 54 -3.72 -10.78 10.32
C ILE A 54 -3.72 -10.88 11.85
N ASN A 55 -2.56 -10.73 12.48
CA ASN A 55 -2.42 -10.82 13.93
C ASN A 55 -2.79 -9.52 14.66
N GLY A 56 -3.16 -8.48 13.90
CA GLY A 56 -3.75 -7.21 14.36
C GLY A 56 -3.21 -6.02 13.54
N ILE A 57 -3.39 -4.82 14.08
CA ILE A 57 -3.12 -3.55 13.42
C ILE A 57 -2.26 -2.68 14.35
N ILE A 58 -1.24 -2.04 13.81
CA ILE A 58 -0.46 -1.05 14.55
C ILE A 58 -0.64 0.34 13.94
N GLU A 59 -0.80 1.35 14.78
CA GLU A 59 -0.80 2.74 14.37
C GLU A 59 0.61 3.30 14.49
N VAL A 60 1.08 3.93 13.42
CA VAL A 60 2.41 4.56 13.41
C VAL A 60 2.40 5.99 12.90
N TYR A 61 3.39 6.76 13.35
CA TYR A 61 3.89 7.95 12.70
C TYR A 61 5.11 7.61 11.83
N VAL A 62 5.13 8.19 10.63
CA VAL A 62 6.28 8.13 9.72
C VAL A 62 6.54 9.54 9.22
N ASN A 63 7.81 9.87 9.00
CA ASN A 63 8.16 11.14 8.36
C ASN A 63 7.59 11.17 6.93
N ALA A 64 6.89 12.24 6.58
CA ALA A 64 6.28 12.42 5.27
C ALA A 64 7.26 12.31 4.10
N SER A 65 8.54 12.62 4.30
CA SER A 65 9.58 12.46 3.27
C SER A 65 9.90 11.01 2.92
N GLU A 66 9.58 10.06 3.79
CA GLU A 66 9.86 8.64 3.63
C GLU A 66 8.65 7.86 3.07
N ILE A 67 7.52 8.55 2.91
CA ILE A 67 6.27 7.96 2.43
C ILE A 67 6.07 8.37 0.98
N PHE A 68 5.60 7.44 0.16
CA PHE A 68 5.19 7.70 -1.20
C PHE A 68 3.90 6.96 -1.53
N ARG A 69 3.19 7.43 -2.56
CA ARG A 69 2.04 6.71 -3.10
C ARG A 69 2.54 5.57 -4.00
N PRO A 70 2.08 4.31 -3.83
CA PRO A 70 2.54 3.17 -4.62
C PRO A 70 1.85 3.16 -5.98
N CYS A 71 2.13 4.16 -6.80
CA CYS A 71 1.58 4.36 -8.13
C CYS A 71 2.53 5.20 -9.01
N ALA A 72 2.16 5.46 -10.26
CA ALA A 72 3.00 6.20 -11.21
C ALA A 72 3.34 7.63 -10.76
N ASP A 73 2.45 8.27 -9.98
CA ASP A 73 2.70 9.55 -9.30
C ASP A 73 2.92 9.30 -7.80
N PRO A 74 4.17 9.40 -7.29
CA PRO A 74 4.47 9.09 -5.90
C PRO A 74 3.98 10.14 -4.90
N SER A 75 3.37 11.24 -5.35
CA SER A 75 2.91 12.33 -4.49
C SER A 75 1.92 11.88 -3.43
N ILE A 76 2.22 12.24 -2.19
CA ILE A 76 1.35 11.99 -1.03
C ILE A 76 0.32 13.12 -0.79
N TYR A 77 0.41 14.20 -1.56
CA TYR A 77 -0.43 15.39 -1.37
C TYR A 77 -1.64 15.42 -2.31
N ASP A 78 -1.66 14.57 -3.34
CA ASP A 78 -2.76 14.44 -4.29
C ASP A 78 -3.82 13.45 -3.79
N SER A 79 -5.06 13.63 -4.24
CA SER A 79 -6.18 12.75 -3.87
C SER A 79 -6.25 11.46 -4.69
N GLU A 80 -5.54 11.41 -5.82
CA GLU A 80 -5.53 10.30 -6.76
C GLU A 80 -4.18 10.19 -7.46
N CYS A 81 -3.92 9.06 -8.10
CA CYS A 81 -2.72 8.88 -8.90
C CYS A 81 -2.86 9.54 -10.28
N GLU A 82 -1.91 10.39 -10.66
CA GLU A 82 -1.87 10.96 -12.01
C GLU A 82 -1.31 9.93 -13.02
N LEU A 83 -2.19 9.39 -13.86
CA LEU A 83 -1.85 8.33 -14.82
C LEU A 83 -1.32 8.85 -16.17
N SER A 84 -1.30 10.16 -16.40
CA SER A 84 -0.69 10.74 -17.61
C SER A 84 0.83 10.57 -17.67
N VAL A 85 1.46 10.08 -16.60
CA VAL A 85 2.82 9.53 -16.61
C VAL A 85 2.78 8.20 -17.36
N MET A 86 3.14 8.22 -18.65
CA MET A 86 2.92 7.15 -19.66
C MET A 86 2.95 5.70 -19.14
N LEU A 87 1.79 5.02 -19.20
CA LEU A 87 1.56 3.60 -18.90
C LEU A 87 1.75 2.65 -20.10
N ILE A 88 2.39 3.07 -21.18
CA ILE A 88 2.40 2.28 -22.42
C ILE A 88 3.73 1.54 -22.59
N ASN A 89 3.72 0.24 -22.29
CA ASN A 89 4.65 -0.70 -22.92
C ASN A 89 4.21 -0.87 -24.39
N ASP A 90 4.77 -0.07 -25.29
CA ASP A 90 4.54 -0.24 -26.74
C ASP A 90 5.19 -1.54 -27.28
N ASP A 91 6.09 -2.14 -26.51
CA ASP A 91 6.71 -3.43 -26.81
C ASP A 91 6.05 -4.54 -25.98
N ALA A 92 5.09 -5.23 -26.59
CA ALA A 92 4.44 -6.44 -26.07
C ALA A 92 5.39 -7.66 -25.85
N GLY A 93 6.70 -7.42 -25.71
CA GLY A 93 7.75 -8.43 -25.60
C GLY A 93 8.81 -8.14 -24.54
N LEU A 94 8.68 -7.09 -23.72
CA LEU A 94 9.72 -6.68 -22.77
C LEU A 94 9.18 -6.61 -21.32
N GLY A 95 9.13 -7.77 -20.65
CA GLY A 95 9.03 -7.86 -19.20
C GLY A 95 7.62 -8.19 -18.63
N PRO A 96 7.55 -8.70 -17.38
CA PRO A 96 6.31 -9.09 -16.72
C PRO A 96 5.49 -7.90 -16.17
N CYS A 97 6.05 -6.68 -16.15
CA CYS A 97 5.43 -5.45 -15.64
C CYS A 97 4.49 -4.77 -16.66
N PRO A 98 3.31 -4.23 -16.25
CA PRO A 98 2.41 -3.49 -17.15
C PRO A 98 2.88 -2.09 -17.56
N TRP A 99 3.75 -1.46 -16.77
CA TRP A 99 4.36 -0.16 -17.07
C TRP A 99 5.69 -0.34 -17.81
N TYR A 100 6.20 0.73 -18.40
CA TYR A 100 7.50 0.72 -19.06
C TYR A 100 8.64 0.82 -18.04
N CYS A 101 9.50 -0.19 -18.08
CA CYS A 101 10.60 -0.47 -17.16
C CYS A 101 11.92 -0.39 -17.95
N GLY A 102 12.18 0.73 -18.64
CA GLY A 102 13.22 0.77 -19.67
C GLY A 102 14.46 1.56 -19.27
N GLU A 103 15.62 1.05 -19.69
CA GLU A 103 16.92 1.66 -19.44
C GLU A 103 17.10 2.98 -20.24
N ASN A 104 17.54 4.03 -19.55
CA ASN A 104 17.97 5.32 -20.12
C ASN A 104 16.85 6.27 -20.58
N THR A 105 15.87 6.53 -19.73
CA THR A 105 15.03 7.73 -19.90
C THR A 105 15.19 8.65 -18.72
N GLU A 106 15.91 9.76 -18.94
CA GLU A 106 15.85 10.95 -18.10
C GLU A 106 14.40 11.19 -17.64
N GLU A 107 14.21 11.43 -16.34
CA GLU A 107 13.02 12.04 -15.72
C GLU A 107 11.79 12.07 -16.64
N LYS A 108 10.92 11.05 -16.55
CA LYS A 108 9.72 11.03 -17.37
C LYS A 108 8.78 12.13 -16.88
N LEU A 109 8.69 13.18 -17.68
CA LEU A 109 7.68 14.21 -17.59
C LEU A 109 6.34 13.60 -18.00
N SER A 110 5.42 13.41 -17.06
CA SER A 110 4.03 13.67 -17.44
C SER A 110 3.90 15.16 -17.72
N LYS A 111 2.83 15.59 -18.39
CA LYS A 111 2.60 17.02 -18.64
C LYS A 111 2.56 17.87 -17.35
N LEU A 112 2.53 17.24 -16.17
CA LEU A 112 2.25 17.85 -14.87
C LEU A 112 3.27 17.50 -13.77
N VAL A 113 3.96 16.36 -13.84
CA VAL A 113 4.84 15.85 -12.77
C VAL A 113 6.10 15.20 -13.36
N THR A 114 7.26 15.51 -12.77
CA THR A 114 8.52 14.81 -13.00
C THR A 114 8.64 13.63 -12.04
N VAL A 115 8.74 12.41 -12.57
CA VAL A 115 8.86 11.19 -11.76
C VAL A 115 10.23 10.54 -11.99
N LYS A 116 10.86 10.10 -10.89
CA LYS A 116 12.14 9.38 -10.91
C LYS A 116 11.98 7.97 -11.46
N GLU A 117 12.99 7.49 -12.20
CA GLU A 117 13.06 6.11 -12.71
C GLU A 117 12.92 5.06 -11.60
N GLU A 118 13.52 5.33 -10.44
CA GLU A 118 13.43 4.50 -9.22
C GLU A 118 11.99 4.14 -8.83
N GLN A 119 11.02 5.03 -9.08
CA GLN A 119 9.61 4.76 -8.78
C GLN A 119 9.06 3.67 -9.70
N PHE A 120 9.38 3.73 -11.00
CA PHE A 120 8.92 2.73 -11.96
C PHE A 120 9.59 1.38 -11.69
N ASP A 121 10.90 1.36 -11.44
CA ASP A 121 11.63 0.15 -11.07
C ASP A 121 11.04 -0.52 -9.83
N TRP A 122 10.78 0.27 -8.78
CA TRP A 122 10.13 -0.21 -7.57
C TRP A 122 8.76 -0.81 -7.88
N MET A 123 7.96 -0.11 -8.69
CA MET A 123 6.66 -0.62 -9.12
C MET A 123 6.84 -1.99 -9.81
N CYS A 124 7.78 -2.14 -10.75
CA CYS A 124 8.05 -3.39 -11.49
C CYS A 124 8.26 -4.56 -10.55
N GLU A 125 9.16 -4.37 -9.60
CA GLU A 125 9.51 -5.37 -8.60
C GLU A 125 8.28 -5.73 -7.76
N ARG A 126 7.47 -4.73 -7.37
CA ARG A 126 6.22 -4.99 -6.64
C ARG A 126 5.22 -5.78 -7.46
N TRP A 127 5.12 -5.57 -8.77
CA TRP A 127 4.23 -6.36 -9.62
C TRP A 127 4.65 -7.82 -9.67
N GLU A 128 5.93 -8.09 -9.91
CA GLU A 128 6.46 -9.45 -9.92
C GLU A 128 6.22 -10.14 -8.59
N ILE A 129 6.41 -9.45 -7.46
CA ILE A 129 6.14 -10.00 -6.13
C ILE A 129 4.64 -10.22 -5.88
N SER A 130 3.79 -9.36 -6.43
CA SER A 130 2.34 -9.39 -6.20
C SER A 130 1.63 -10.45 -7.05
N PHE A 131 2.12 -10.70 -8.27
CA PHE A 131 1.44 -11.52 -9.29
C PHE A 131 2.28 -12.67 -9.84
N GLY A 132 3.58 -12.71 -9.54
CA GLY A 132 4.52 -13.69 -10.09
C GLY A 132 4.56 -15.03 -9.35
N ASN A 133 3.73 -15.26 -8.33
CA ASN A 133 3.67 -16.55 -7.65
C ASN A 133 2.78 -17.53 -8.44
N GLU A 134 3.32 -18.71 -8.74
CA GLU A 134 2.58 -19.79 -9.41
C GLU A 134 1.39 -20.30 -8.57
N GLU A 135 1.49 -20.21 -7.25
CA GLU A 135 0.43 -20.55 -6.31
C GLU A 135 -0.55 -19.37 -6.21
N LEU A 136 -1.67 -19.47 -6.93
CA LEU A 136 -2.64 -18.39 -7.12
C LEU A 136 -3.04 -17.66 -5.83
N TYR A 137 -3.20 -18.40 -4.74
CA TYR A 137 -3.65 -17.86 -3.45
C TYR A 137 -2.54 -17.19 -2.62
N SER A 138 -1.28 -17.32 -3.02
CA SER A 138 -0.16 -16.57 -2.44
C SER A 138 0.04 -15.19 -3.08
N ASN A 139 -0.65 -14.89 -4.19
CA ASN A 139 -0.64 -13.57 -4.83
C ASN A 139 -1.45 -12.53 -4.05
N ARG A 140 -1.11 -11.25 -4.26
CA ARG A 140 -1.66 -10.09 -3.55
C ARG A 140 -2.20 -9.10 -4.58
N PRO A 141 -3.51 -8.84 -4.65
CA PRO A 141 -4.04 -7.90 -5.63
C PRO A 141 -3.58 -6.48 -5.30
N TRP A 142 -2.68 -5.94 -6.11
CA TRP A 142 -2.22 -4.55 -6.06
C TRP A 142 -2.68 -3.80 -7.30
N THR A 143 -3.22 -2.59 -7.12
CA THR A 143 -3.79 -1.82 -8.23
C THR A 143 -2.73 -1.02 -9.00
N GLY A 144 -1.65 -0.61 -8.33
CA GLY A 144 -0.72 0.39 -8.86
C GLY A 144 -1.34 1.77 -9.04
N LEU A 145 -2.49 2.05 -8.38
CA LEU A 145 -3.24 3.30 -8.50
C LEU A 145 -3.28 4.11 -7.19
N GLY A 146 -2.57 3.65 -6.16
CA GLY A 146 -2.53 4.31 -4.85
C GLY A 146 -3.78 4.09 -3.99
N TYR A 147 -4.57 3.07 -4.29
CA TYR A 147 -5.70 2.63 -3.48
C TYR A 147 -5.97 1.12 -3.65
N THR A 148 -6.54 0.47 -2.64
CA THR A 148 -6.86 -0.96 -2.72
C THR A 148 -8.09 -1.25 -3.57
N TYR A 149 -8.15 -2.40 -4.25
CA TYR A 149 -9.36 -2.77 -5.01
C TYR A 149 -10.48 -3.29 -4.10
N ASN A 150 -11.61 -2.58 -4.06
CA ASN A 150 -12.75 -2.92 -3.23
C ASN A 150 -13.78 -3.79 -3.96
N TRP A 151 -13.63 -5.12 -3.87
CA TRP A 151 -14.50 -6.10 -4.55
C TRP A 151 -16.01 -6.06 -4.18
N ALA A 152 -16.41 -5.38 -3.11
CA ALA A 152 -17.81 -5.29 -2.68
C ALA A 152 -18.41 -3.89 -2.84
N SER A 153 -17.72 -3.00 -3.54
CA SER A 153 -18.24 -1.68 -3.91
C SER A 153 -18.46 -1.62 -5.42
N ASP A 154 -19.55 -0.99 -5.86
CA ASP A 154 -19.82 -0.75 -7.28
C ASP A 154 -18.73 0.13 -7.93
N THR A 155 -18.11 1.01 -7.16
CA THR A 155 -17.04 1.90 -7.63
C THR A 155 -15.67 1.22 -7.63
N HIS A 156 -15.53 0.10 -6.91
CA HIS A 156 -14.29 -0.65 -6.72
C HIS A 156 -13.11 0.12 -6.10
N PHE A 157 -13.31 1.37 -5.66
CA PHE A 157 -12.32 2.12 -4.89
C PHE A 157 -12.33 1.67 -3.42
N GLY A 158 -11.17 1.27 -2.93
CA GLY A 158 -10.92 0.93 -1.53
C GLY A 158 -10.23 2.06 -0.78
N VAL A 159 -9.41 1.69 0.20
CA VAL A 159 -8.68 2.63 1.05
C VAL A 159 -7.45 3.16 0.32
N ASN A 160 -7.07 4.41 0.60
CA ASN A 160 -5.83 4.98 0.09
C ASN A 160 -4.62 4.16 0.55
N GLU A 161 -3.71 3.88 -0.39
CA GLU A 161 -2.48 3.16 -0.15
C GLU A 161 -1.29 4.11 -0.20
N PHE A 162 -0.37 3.90 0.72
CA PHE A 162 0.93 4.53 0.81
C PHE A 162 1.98 3.43 1.03
N ALA A 163 3.24 3.72 0.80
CA ALA A 163 4.33 2.81 1.05
C ALA A 163 5.52 3.52 1.68
N VAL A 164 6.29 2.75 2.44
CA VAL A 164 7.63 3.11 2.92
C VAL A 164 8.58 2.00 2.50
N LEU A 165 9.82 2.37 2.16
CA LEU A 165 10.84 1.42 1.78
C LEU A 165 11.36 0.65 3.00
N ALA A 166 11.93 -0.52 2.75
CA ALA A 166 12.71 -1.24 3.76
C ALA A 166 13.76 -0.33 4.42
N PHE A 167 14.04 -0.61 5.68
CA PHE A 167 14.93 0.14 6.57
C PHE A 167 14.46 1.55 6.98
N THR A 168 13.24 1.94 6.63
CA THR A 168 12.60 3.15 7.16
C THR A 168 12.28 2.98 8.65
N GLU A 169 12.64 3.97 9.46
CA GLU A 169 12.23 4.06 10.86
C GLU A 169 10.81 4.60 10.98
N VAL A 170 9.98 3.92 11.77
CA VAL A 170 8.61 4.32 12.07
C VAL A 170 8.40 4.35 13.59
N GLU A 171 7.60 5.30 14.05
CA GLU A 171 7.24 5.41 15.47
C GLU A 171 5.90 4.71 15.71
N VAL A 172 5.93 3.61 16.46
CA VAL A 172 4.72 2.91 16.90
C VAL A 172 4.04 3.73 17.99
N VAL A 173 2.79 4.10 17.71
CA VAL A 173 1.91 4.85 18.61
C VAL A 173 1.13 3.87 19.48
N GLU A 174 0.43 2.95 18.83
CA GLU A 174 -0.48 2.04 19.50
C GLU A 174 -0.67 0.76 18.70
N LYS A 175 -1.12 -0.28 19.39
CA LYS A 175 -1.37 -1.61 18.86
C LYS A 175 -2.80 -2.01 19.19
N PHE A 176 -3.45 -2.61 18.21
CA PHE A 176 -4.81 -3.12 18.31
C PHE A 176 -4.87 -4.56 17.80
N THR A 177 -5.75 -5.36 18.40
CA THR A 177 -6.33 -6.50 17.69
C THR A 177 -7.16 -5.97 16.51
N VAL A 178 -7.41 -6.83 15.52
CA VAL A 178 -8.28 -6.47 14.38
C VAL A 178 -9.66 -6.02 14.87
N GLU A 179 -10.21 -6.75 15.85
CA GLU A 179 -11.52 -6.45 16.43
C GLU A 179 -11.53 -5.07 17.10
N GLU A 180 -10.54 -4.76 17.95
CA GLU A 180 -10.46 -3.45 18.61
C GLU A 180 -10.36 -2.31 17.60
N TYR A 181 -9.54 -2.45 16.56
CA TYR A 181 -9.35 -1.38 15.57
C TYR A 181 -10.59 -1.13 14.71
N CYS A 182 -11.29 -2.20 14.33
CA CYS A 182 -12.43 -2.14 13.41
C CYS A 182 -13.79 -1.94 14.11
N GLN A 183 -13.80 -1.85 15.44
CA GLN A 183 -14.98 -1.42 16.19
C GLN A 183 -15.18 0.09 16.09
N ASN A 184 -16.44 0.50 16.04
CA ASN A 184 -16.84 1.90 15.96
C ASN A 184 -16.51 2.61 17.28
N PHE A 185 -15.38 3.33 17.35
CA PHE A 185 -15.20 4.34 18.38
C PHE A 185 -15.94 5.60 17.93
N GLU A 186 -17.09 5.88 18.55
CA GLU A 186 -17.73 7.18 18.43
C GLU A 186 -16.71 8.27 18.73
N ASN A 187 -16.52 9.17 17.76
CA ASN A 187 -15.78 10.44 17.82
C ASN A 187 -15.29 10.85 19.22
N THR A 188 -14.07 10.48 19.60
CA THR A 188 -13.32 11.28 20.56
C THR A 188 -12.48 12.27 19.78
N GLU A 189 -13.14 13.32 19.31
CA GLU A 189 -12.48 14.63 19.22
C GLU A 189 -12.20 15.10 20.65
N SER A 190 -10.93 15.40 20.94
CA SER A 190 -10.55 16.30 22.04
C SER A 190 -9.42 17.19 21.57
#